data_AF-A0A1S9PFT6-F1
#
_entry.id   AF-A0A1S9PFT6-F1
#
_cell.length_a   1.000
_cell.length_b   1.000
_cell.length_c   1.000
_cell.angle_alpha   90.00
_cell.angle_beta   90.00
_cell.angle_gamma   90.00
#
_symmetry.space_group_name_H-M   'P 1'
#
loop_
_entity.id
_entity.type
_entity.pdbx_description
1 polymer ?
#
loop_
_entity_poly.entity_id
_entity_poly.type
_entity_poly.pdbx_seq_one_letter_code
_entity_poly.pdbx_strand_id
1 'polypeptide(L)'
;MKTNIKISIAAFMAAVIAVASCKKPEYTFGEIKTPTDVTLTTTIEGADAANPAGGGSGNVAIAATANNVVSYKIDYGDGSTEVVPTGKITHKYTNPGTADYTVIVSAIGTGGVTSTTSKKITVFVAFEIPAEIMANLTGGSSKTWVIARETPGHVGVGPNNTYASDYYSADPNQRDPCLYDDEVTFTKDGSSISMVVNNKGQSFSIGAATTFYGASGPDGCYNLDLSAARKLVFMNATSGSTTANSTRIQFVVPGNGLISFGTGGNTYEILAITASTITLRNIGIDGLAWYQKFTVK
;
A
#
# COMPACT_ATOMS: atom_id res chain seq x y z
N MET A 1 31.56 -42.31 -77.18
CA MET A 1 31.53 -41.03 -76.43
C MET A 1 30.29 -40.15 -76.66
N LYS A 2 29.43 -40.40 -77.67
CA LYS A 2 28.25 -39.55 -77.94
C LYS A 2 26.98 -39.87 -77.13
N THR A 3 26.86 -41.07 -76.56
CA THR A 3 25.65 -41.52 -75.82
C THR A 3 25.65 -41.08 -74.34
N ASN A 4 26.84 -40.96 -73.73
CA ASN A 4 26.97 -40.58 -72.31
C ASN A 4 26.64 -39.09 -72.05
N ILE A 5 26.89 -38.20 -73.02
CA ILE A 5 26.56 -36.76 -72.90
C ILE A 5 25.04 -36.52 -72.90
N LYS A 6 24.26 -37.32 -73.64
CA LYS A 6 22.79 -37.18 -73.71
C LYS A 6 22.10 -37.60 -72.41
N ILE A 7 22.64 -38.62 -71.72
CA ILE A 7 22.11 -39.09 -70.43
C ILE A 7 22.42 -38.07 -69.32
N SER A 8 23.62 -37.45 -69.34
CA SER A 8 23.98 -36.40 -68.39
C SER A 8 23.14 -35.13 -68.55
N ILE A 9 22.79 -34.72 -69.77
CA ILE A 9 21.92 -33.56 -70.02
C ILE A 9 20.48 -33.86 -69.56
N ALA A 10 19.96 -35.07 -69.83
CA ALA A 10 18.63 -35.46 -69.38
C ALA A 10 18.54 -35.57 -67.85
N ALA A 11 19.56 -36.10 -67.19
CA ALA A 11 19.64 -36.18 -65.73
C ALA A 11 19.76 -34.78 -65.08
N PHE A 12 20.51 -33.87 -65.69
CA PHE A 12 20.63 -32.48 -65.23
C PHE A 12 19.32 -31.70 -65.42
N MET A 13 18.63 -31.90 -66.55
CA MET A 13 17.35 -31.26 -66.83
C MET A 13 16.22 -31.80 -65.95
N ALA A 14 16.24 -33.10 -65.62
CA ALA A 14 15.34 -33.69 -64.62
C ALA A 14 15.62 -33.19 -63.20
N ALA A 15 16.89 -32.97 -62.83
CA ALA A 15 17.27 -32.40 -61.54
C ALA A 15 16.85 -30.92 -61.41
N VAL A 16 16.93 -30.13 -62.48
CA VAL A 16 16.46 -28.73 -62.51
C VAL A 16 14.93 -28.62 -62.39
N ILE A 17 14.18 -29.59 -62.95
CA ILE A 17 12.71 -29.64 -62.80
C ILE A 17 12.31 -30.07 -61.38
N ALA A 18 13.06 -30.97 -60.74
CA ALA A 18 12.81 -31.41 -59.37
C ALA A 18 13.00 -30.30 -58.32
N VAL A 19 13.95 -29.38 -58.51
CA VAL A 19 14.14 -28.22 -57.62
C VAL A 19 13.16 -27.07 -57.88
N ALA A 20 12.55 -27.00 -59.08
CA ALA A 20 11.53 -26.00 -59.41
C ALA A 20 10.12 -26.38 -58.91
N SER A 21 9.88 -27.66 -58.59
CA SER A 21 8.57 -28.14 -58.12
C SER A 21 8.36 -28.06 -56.61
N CYS A 22 9.34 -27.57 -55.85
CA CYS A 22 9.13 -27.15 -54.46
C CYS A 22 8.40 -25.80 -54.46
N LYS A 23 7.08 -25.80 -54.65
CA LYS A 23 6.26 -24.63 -54.29
C LYS A 23 6.46 -24.36 -52.81
N LYS A 24 7.17 -23.27 -52.47
CA LYS A 24 7.20 -22.79 -51.09
C LYS A 24 5.75 -22.52 -50.66
N PRO A 25 5.32 -22.96 -49.47
CA PRO A 25 4.00 -22.59 -48.98
C PRO A 25 3.92 -21.06 -48.89
N GLU A 26 3.02 -20.46 -49.67
CA GLU A 26 2.68 -19.05 -49.54
C GLU A 26 1.73 -18.90 -48.36
N TYR A 27 2.23 -18.30 -47.28
CA TYR A 27 1.41 -17.92 -46.15
C TYR A 27 0.80 -16.55 -46.44
N THR A 28 -0.51 -16.51 -46.67
CA THR A 28 -1.25 -15.24 -46.78
C THR A 28 -1.94 -14.97 -45.46
N PHE A 29 -1.88 -13.73 -44.96
CA PHE A 29 -2.41 -13.34 -43.64
C PHE A 29 -3.94 -13.14 -43.62
N GLY A 30 -4.65 -13.53 -44.68
CA GLY A 30 -6.07 -13.16 -44.86
C GLY A 30 -6.26 -11.63 -44.95
N GLU A 31 -7.51 -11.16 -44.86
CA GLU A 31 -7.78 -9.73 -44.79
C GLU A 31 -7.30 -9.13 -43.46
N ILE A 32 -6.45 -8.11 -43.53
CA ILE A 32 -6.04 -7.29 -42.38
C ILE A 32 -7.10 -6.20 -42.16
N LYS A 33 -7.80 -6.27 -41.01
CA LYS A 33 -8.87 -5.35 -40.65
C LYS A 33 -8.46 -4.55 -39.42
N THR A 34 -8.29 -3.25 -39.62
CA THR A 34 -7.97 -2.32 -38.53
C THR A 34 -9.22 -2.04 -37.70
N PRO A 35 -9.13 -2.14 -36.35
CA PRO A 35 -10.27 -1.81 -35.50
C PRO A 35 -10.71 -0.36 -35.65
N THR A 36 -12.01 -0.11 -35.59
CA THR A 36 -12.62 1.23 -35.74
C THR A 36 -13.66 1.46 -34.66
N ASP A 37 -14.06 2.72 -34.46
CA ASP A 37 -15.07 3.12 -33.46
C ASP A 37 -14.75 2.63 -32.05
N VAL A 38 -13.47 2.72 -31.67
CA VAL A 38 -13.01 2.27 -30.36
C VAL A 38 -13.58 3.20 -29.28
N THR A 39 -14.47 2.68 -28.44
CA THR A 39 -14.99 3.38 -27.27
C THR A 39 -14.48 2.76 -25.99
N LEU A 40 -14.37 3.59 -24.95
CA LEU A 40 -13.94 3.20 -23.61
C LEU A 40 -14.86 3.83 -22.58
N THR A 41 -15.50 2.99 -21.77
CA THR A 41 -16.30 3.40 -20.62
C THR A 41 -15.71 2.82 -19.35
N THR A 42 -15.85 3.58 -18.26
CA THR A 42 -15.35 3.23 -16.94
C THR A 42 -16.39 3.60 -15.91
N THR A 43 -16.67 2.67 -14.99
CA THR A 43 -17.59 2.86 -13.86
C THR A 43 -16.85 2.53 -12.59
N ILE A 44 -16.64 3.53 -11.74
CA ILE A 44 -15.96 3.39 -10.45
C ILE A 44 -17.00 2.95 -9.42
N GLU A 45 -16.73 1.88 -8.69
CA GLU A 45 -17.67 1.37 -7.68
C GLU A 45 -17.88 2.38 -6.55
N GLY A 46 -19.16 2.62 -6.22
CA GLY A 46 -19.54 3.57 -5.17
C GLY A 46 -19.34 5.05 -5.53
N ALA A 47 -19.09 5.38 -6.81
CA ALA A 47 -18.99 6.77 -7.25
C ALA A 47 -20.37 7.42 -7.38
N ASP A 48 -20.51 8.61 -6.79
CA ASP A 48 -21.70 9.45 -6.88
C ASP A 48 -21.31 10.95 -6.90
N ALA A 49 -22.29 11.85 -6.80
CA ALA A 49 -22.03 13.29 -6.84
C ALA A 49 -21.22 13.81 -5.64
N ALA A 50 -21.30 13.15 -4.48
CA ALA A 50 -20.55 13.51 -3.27
C ALA A 50 -19.18 12.82 -3.21
N ASN A 51 -19.08 11.62 -3.78
CA ASN A 51 -17.88 10.78 -3.80
C ASN A 51 -17.48 10.44 -5.25
N PRO A 52 -17.05 11.43 -6.06
CA PRO A 52 -16.77 11.21 -7.48
C PRO A 52 -15.62 10.23 -7.73
N ALA A 53 -14.74 10.02 -6.75
CA ALA A 53 -13.62 9.08 -6.83
C ALA A 53 -13.99 7.64 -6.40
N GLY A 54 -15.23 7.37 -6.01
CA GLY A 54 -15.69 6.04 -5.59
C GLY A 54 -15.80 5.85 -4.08
N GLY A 55 -16.34 4.69 -3.69
CA GLY A 55 -16.63 4.34 -2.30
C GLY A 55 -15.46 3.74 -1.51
N GLY A 56 -14.24 3.72 -2.08
CA GLY A 56 -13.04 3.20 -1.43
C GLY A 56 -12.72 1.74 -1.71
N SER A 57 -13.49 1.01 -2.53
CA SER A 57 -13.18 -0.39 -2.87
C SER A 57 -12.00 -0.52 -3.85
N GLY A 58 -11.73 0.53 -4.62
CA GLY A 58 -10.77 0.53 -5.72
C GLY A 58 -11.23 -0.23 -6.97
N ASN A 59 -12.44 -0.79 -7.00
CA ASN A 59 -12.92 -1.53 -8.16
C ASN A 59 -13.42 -0.58 -9.25
N VAL A 60 -12.95 -0.80 -10.47
CA VAL A 60 -13.39 -0.06 -11.66
C VAL A 60 -13.80 -1.05 -12.74
N ALA A 61 -15.07 -1.03 -13.10
CA ALA A 61 -15.58 -1.76 -14.26
C ALA A 61 -15.19 -1.03 -15.54
N ILE A 62 -14.51 -1.72 -16.44
CA ILE A 62 -14.03 -1.22 -17.72
C ILE A 62 -14.79 -1.95 -18.82
N ALA A 63 -15.32 -1.19 -19.78
CA ALA A 63 -15.96 -1.74 -20.96
C ALA A 63 -15.49 -0.97 -22.20
N ALA A 64 -14.84 -1.71 -23.10
CA ALA A 64 -14.42 -1.25 -24.40
C ALA A 64 -15.23 -1.93 -25.52
N THR A 65 -15.52 -1.17 -26.58
CA THR A 65 -16.13 -1.70 -27.80
C THR A 65 -15.39 -1.17 -29.02
N ALA A 66 -15.34 -1.96 -30.09
CA ALA A 66 -14.74 -1.60 -31.36
C ALA A 66 -15.30 -2.52 -32.45
N ASN A 67 -15.31 -2.04 -33.68
CA ASN A 67 -15.54 -2.83 -34.88
C ASN A 67 -14.24 -3.53 -35.31
N ASN A 68 -14.34 -4.67 -36.02
CA ASN A 68 -13.19 -5.44 -36.54
C ASN A 68 -12.14 -5.85 -35.49
N VAL A 69 -12.59 -6.18 -34.28
CA VAL A 69 -11.74 -6.52 -33.14
C VAL A 69 -11.70 -8.03 -32.90
N VAL A 70 -10.52 -8.52 -32.54
CA VAL A 70 -10.25 -9.90 -32.09
C VAL A 70 -10.10 -9.93 -30.57
N SER A 71 -9.40 -8.95 -30.01
CA SER A 71 -9.19 -8.81 -28.57
C SER A 71 -8.85 -7.37 -28.19
N TYR A 72 -8.79 -7.09 -26.89
CA TYR A 72 -8.39 -5.80 -26.35
C TYR A 72 -7.21 -5.98 -25.42
N LYS A 73 -6.18 -5.17 -25.57
CA LYS A 73 -5.17 -4.97 -24.52
C LYS A 73 -5.54 -3.73 -23.73
N ILE A 74 -5.63 -3.86 -22.42
CA ILE A 74 -5.94 -2.76 -21.50
C ILE A 74 -4.69 -2.50 -20.66
N ASP A 75 -4.27 -1.24 -20.60
CA ASP A 75 -3.32 -0.72 -19.63
C ASP A 75 -4.11 0.09 -18.61
N TYR A 76 -4.00 -0.26 -17.33
CA TYR A 76 -4.78 0.36 -16.27
C TYR A 76 -4.13 1.65 -15.75
N GLY A 77 -2.91 1.99 -16.17
CA GLY A 77 -2.21 3.19 -15.74
C GLY A 77 -1.57 3.09 -14.34
N ASP A 78 -1.69 1.94 -13.68
CA ASP A 78 -1.01 1.60 -12.42
C ASP A 78 0.25 0.73 -12.63
N GLY A 79 0.66 0.56 -13.90
CA GLY A 79 1.77 -0.29 -14.33
C GLY A 79 1.35 -1.72 -14.68
N SER A 80 0.08 -2.10 -14.50
CA SER A 80 -0.45 -3.39 -14.91
C SER A 80 -1.21 -3.33 -16.25
N THR A 81 -1.14 -4.42 -17.01
CA THR A 81 -1.83 -4.55 -18.29
C THR A 81 -2.42 -5.94 -18.47
N GLU A 82 -3.51 -6.07 -19.21
CA GLU A 82 -4.19 -7.34 -19.44
C GLU A 82 -4.76 -7.44 -20.86
N VAL A 83 -4.82 -8.64 -21.42
CA VAL A 83 -5.49 -8.90 -22.72
C VAL A 83 -6.80 -9.61 -22.46
N VAL A 84 -7.91 -8.98 -22.86
CA VAL A 84 -9.27 -9.48 -22.66
C VAL A 84 -9.97 -9.72 -24.00
N PRO A 85 -10.68 -10.86 -24.20
CA PRO A 85 -11.38 -11.13 -25.46
C PRO A 85 -12.58 -10.20 -25.70
N THR A 86 -13.33 -9.87 -24.64
CA THR A 86 -14.65 -9.21 -24.75
C THR A 86 -14.62 -7.70 -24.53
N GLY A 87 -13.46 -7.15 -24.14
CA GLY A 87 -13.31 -5.74 -23.78
C GLY A 87 -13.96 -5.36 -22.45
N LYS A 88 -14.51 -6.33 -21.70
CA LYS A 88 -15.19 -6.12 -20.41
C LYS A 88 -14.42 -6.79 -19.28
N ILE A 89 -14.04 -6.02 -18.27
CA ILE A 89 -13.35 -6.52 -17.08
C ILE A 89 -13.53 -5.57 -15.90
N THR A 90 -13.40 -6.07 -14.68
CA THR A 90 -13.27 -5.24 -13.49
C THR A 90 -11.83 -5.30 -13.00
N HIS A 91 -11.17 -4.15 -12.91
CA HIS A 91 -9.84 -4.01 -12.35
C HIS A 91 -9.92 -3.47 -10.93
N LYS A 92 -9.06 -3.96 -10.02
CA LYS A 92 -8.98 -3.50 -8.63
C LYS A 92 -7.69 -2.73 -8.40
N TYR A 93 -7.81 -1.42 -8.20
CA TYR A 93 -6.71 -0.59 -7.70
C TYR A 93 -6.51 -0.87 -6.21
N THR A 94 -5.27 -1.15 -5.81
CA THR A 94 -4.95 -1.60 -4.44
C THR A 94 -4.18 -0.58 -3.62
N ASN A 95 -3.62 0.46 -4.26
CA ASN A 95 -2.86 1.48 -3.56
C ASN A 95 -3.82 2.40 -2.78
N PRO A 96 -3.78 2.43 -1.44
CA PRO A 96 -4.67 3.26 -0.64
C PRO A 96 -4.50 4.77 -0.94
N GLY A 97 -5.58 5.52 -0.77
CA GLY A 97 -5.64 6.95 -1.06
C GLY A 97 -6.40 7.25 -2.35
N THR A 98 -6.39 8.52 -2.77
CA THR A 98 -6.98 8.96 -4.04
C THR A 98 -5.88 9.18 -5.06
N ALA A 99 -5.98 8.55 -6.22
CA ALA A 99 -5.00 8.67 -7.30
C ALA A 99 -5.66 8.77 -8.67
N ASP A 100 -4.97 9.45 -9.58
CA ASP A 100 -5.37 9.58 -10.99
C ASP A 100 -4.70 8.49 -11.83
N TYR A 101 -5.48 7.82 -12.68
CA TYR A 101 -5.03 6.78 -13.58
C TYR A 101 -5.45 7.10 -15.01
N THR A 102 -4.60 6.77 -15.99
CA THR A 102 -4.94 6.87 -17.42
C THR A 102 -5.13 5.46 -17.95
N VAL A 103 -6.39 5.04 -18.12
CA VAL A 103 -6.72 3.74 -18.69
C VAL A 103 -6.58 3.84 -20.21
N ILE A 104 -5.76 2.98 -20.80
CA ILE A 104 -5.52 2.94 -22.25
C ILE A 104 -6.05 1.60 -22.77
N VAL A 105 -6.89 1.63 -23.78
CA VAL A 105 -7.36 0.43 -24.48
C VAL A 105 -6.80 0.40 -25.88
N SER A 106 -6.17 -0.71 -26.24
CA SER A 106 -5.74 -1.06 -27.58
C SER A 106 -6.64 -2.15 -28.12
N ALA A 107 -7.57 -1.81 -29.01
CA ALA A 107 -8.34 -2.80 -29.76
C ALA A 107 -7.41 -3.43 -30.80
N ILE A 108 -7.38 -4.77 -30.87
CA ILE A 108 -6.49 -5.54 -31.73
C ILE A 108 -7.33 -6.23 -32.80
N GLY A 109 -7.03 -5.97 -34.07
CA GLY A 109 -7.68 -6.57 -35.23
C GLY A 109 -6.90 -7.74 -35.82
N THR A 110 -7.31 -8.19 -37.01
CA THR A 110 -6.61 -9.29 -37.71
C THR A 110 -5.21 -8.87 -38.16
N GLY A 111 -4.23 -9.77 -38.10
CA GLY A 111 -2.84 -9.42 -38.40
C GLY A 111 -2.16 -8.53 -37.34
N GLY A 112 -2.79 -8.30 -36.19
CA GLY A 112 -2.19 -7.58 -35.06
C GLY A 112 -2.21 -6.06 -35.19
N VAL A 113 -2.92 -5.50 -36.18
CA VAL A 113 -3.12 -4.05 -36.29
C VAL A 113 -3.96 -3.56 -35.11
N THR A 114 -3.66 -2.36 -34.61
CA THR A 114 -4.29 -1.83 -33.39
C THR A 114 -4.82 -0.42 -33.59
N SER A 115 -5.90 -0.13 -32.88
CA SER A 115 -6.44 1.23 -32.68
C SER A 115 -6.60 1.47 -31.19
N THR A 116 -6.20 2.66 -30.73
CA THR A 116 -6.11 2.97 -29.29
C THR A 116 -7.06 4.10 -28.90
N THR A 117 -7.52 4.05 -27.66
CA THR A 117 -8.23 5.14 -26.99
C THR A 117 -7.81 5.17 -25.52
N SER A 118 -8.02 6.29 -24.83
CA SER A 118 -7.69 6.40 -23.41
C SER A 118 -8.68 7.26 -22.65
N LYS A 119 -8.75 7.05 -21.34
CA LYS A 119 -9.59 7.81 -20.42
C LYS A 119 -8.88 8.00 -19.08
N LYS A 120 -8.80 9.24 -18.62
CA LYS A 120 -8.34 9.57 -17.27
C LYS A 120 -9.48 9.32 -16.28
N ILE A 121 -9.18 8.66 -15.17
CA ILE A 121 -10.08 8.41 -14.04
C ILE A 121 -9.39 8.78 -12.72
N THR A 122 -10.18 9.12 -11.71
CA THR A 122 -9.70 9.36 -10.34
C THR A 122 -10.32 8.31 -9.43
N VAL A 123 -9.53 7.53 -8.71
CA VAL A 123 -9.99 6.40 -7.90
C VAL A 123 -9.55 6.57 -6.46
N PHE A 124 -10.50 6.42 -5.53
CA PHE A 124 -10.27 6.35 -4.10
C PHE A 124 -10.26 4.88 -3.64
N VAL A 125 -9.21 4.53 -2.91
CA VAL A 125 -9.03 3.25 -2.23
C VAL A 125 -8.92 3.50 -0.73
N ALA A 126 -9.81 2.92 0.05
CA ALA A 126 -9.76 3.03 1.50
C ALA A 126 -8.59 2.20 2.04
N PHE A 127 -7.91 2.71 3.07
CA PHE A 127 -6.90 1.93 3.77
C PHE A 127 -7.58 0.87 4.65
N GLU A 128 -7.18 -0.39 4.48
CA GLU A 128 -7.63 -1.49 5.33
C GLU A 128 -6.54 -1.84 6.34
N ILE A 129 -6.88 -1.80 7.63
CA ILE A 129 -5.95 -2.22 8.70
C ILE A 129 -5.69 -3.72 8.53
N PRO A 130 -4.42 -4.17 8.43
CA PRO A 130 -4.11 -5.59 8.34
C PRO A 130 -4.74 -6.38 9.48
N ALA A 131 -5.37 -7.51 9.16
CA ALA A 131 -6.16 -8.30 10.11
C ALA A 131 -5.37 -8.68 11.37
N GLU A 132 -4.09 -8.99 11.23
CA GLU A 132 -3.20 -9.30 12.34
C GLU A 132 -2.96 -8.08 13.25
N ILE A 133 -2.73 -6.89 12.69
CA ILE A 133 -2.57 -5.66 13.49
C ILE A 133 -3.86 -5.34 14.23
N MET A 134 -5.01 -5.43 13.56
CA MET A 134 -6.32 -5.24 14.17
C MET A 134 -6.53 -6.21 15.34
N ALA A 135 -6.30 -7.51 15.11
CA ALA A 135 -6.49 -8.55 16.11
C ALA A 135 -5.52 -8.40 17.29
N ASN A 136 -4.24 -8.14 17.02
CA ASN A 136 -3.24 -8.01 18.07
C ASN A 136 -3.47 -6.74 18.89
N LEU A 137 -3.71 -5.58 18.26
CA LEU A 137 -3.87 -4.30 18.96
C LEU A 137 -5.12 -4.26 19.85
N THR A 138 -6.21 -4.89 19.41
CA THR A 138 -7.53 -4.84 20.09
C THR A 138 -7.93 -6.12 20.81
N GLY A 139 -7.20 -7.22 20.63
CA GLY A 139 -7.63 -8.54 21.12
C GLY A 139 -8.92 -9.06 20.46
N GLY A 140 -9.33 -8.47 19.33
CA GLY A 140 -10.58 -8.77 18.63
C GLY A 140 -11.76 -7.88 19.02
N SER A 141 -11.67 -7.17 20.15
CA SER A 141 -12.70 -6.23 20.60
C SER A 141 -12.09 -5.02 21.31
N SER A 142 -11.52 -5.20 22.49
CA SER A 142 -10.85 -4.15 23.25
C SER A 142 -9.70 -4.74 24.06
N LYS A 143 -8.55 -4.05 24.07
CA LYS A 143 -7.35 -4.49 24.79
C LYS A 143 -6.61 -3.31 25.39
N THR A 144 -6.17 -3.48 26.64
CA THR A 144 -5.42 -2.47 27.39
C THR A 144 -3.94 -2.82 27.46
N TRP A 145 -3.13 -1.80 27.25
CA TRP A 145 -1.68 -1.87 27.19
C TRP A 145 -1.07 -0.90 28.20
N VAL A 146 0.09 -1.26 28.72
CA VAL A 146 0.91 -0.43 29.61
C VAL A 146 2.35 -0.45 29.10
N ILE A 147 3.14 0.57 29.45
CA ILE A 147 4.57 0.57 29.13
C ILE A 147 5.23 -0.68 29.74
N ALA A 148 6.00 -1.40 28.92
CA ALA A 148 6.69 -2.62 29.31
C ALA A 148 7.91 -2.29 30.19
N ARG A 149 7.68 -1.77 31.40
CA ARG A 149 8.68 -1.20 32.30
C ARG A 149 9.88 -2.09 32.61
N GLU A 150 9.72 -3.41 32.54
CA GLU A 150 10.76 -4.41 32.78
C GLU A 150 11.58 -4.75 31.51
N THR A 151 11.14 -4.31 30.34
CA THR A 151 11.84 -4.53 29.07
C THR A 151 12.90 -3.45 28.86
N PRO A 152 14.17 -3.81 28.60
CA PRO A 152 15.20 -2.85 28.25
C PRO A 152 14.82 -2.02 27.00
N GLY A 153 15.06 -0.71 27.06
CA GLY A 153 14.70 0.23 26.01
C GLY A 153 13.19 0.35 25.79
N HIS A 154 12.37 0.17 26.85
CA HIS A 154 10.92 0.38 26.78
C HIS A 154 10.56 1.83 26.45
N VAL A 155 11.43 2.78 26.82
CA VAL A 155 11.52 4.06 26.15
C VAL A 155 12.95 4.30 25.69
N GLY A 156 13.09 4.98 24.57
CA GLY A 156 14.39 5.26 23.99
C GLY A 156 14.34 6.32 22.91
N VAL A 157 15.52 6.76 22.46
CA VAL A 157 15.69 7.75 21.40
C VAL A 157 16.85 7.38 20.50
N GLY A 158 16.74 7.75 19.23
CA GLY A 158 17.77 7.57 18.23
C GLY A 158 17.62 8.53 17.05
N PRO A 159 18.51 8.41 16.06
CA PRO A 159 18.42 9.13 14.80
C PRO A 159 17.08 8.92 14.08
N ASN A 160 16.60 9.94 13.37
CA ASN A 160 15.35 9.87 12.61
C ASN A 160 15.38 8.94 11.38
N ASN A 161 16.56 8.45 11.01
CA ASN A 161 16.79 7.55 9.89
C ASN A 161 17.14 6.12 10.34
N THR A 162 17.12 5.85 11.65
CA THR A 162 17.23 4.49 12.20
C THR A 162 15.91 4.05 12.83
N TYR A 163 15.86 2.76 13.17
CA TYR A 163 14.70 2.06 13.72
C TYR A 163 15.02 1.41 15.08
N ALA A 164 16.02 1.95 15.76
CA ALA A 164 16.48 1.52 17.08
C ALA A 164 16.82 2.73 17.96
N SER A 165 16.82 2.51 19.27
CA SER A 165 17.10 3.51 20.30
C SER A 165 18.61 3.68 20.53
N ASP A 166 19.30 4.19 19.51
CA ASP A 166 20.78 4.25 19.43
C ASP A 166 21.42 5.29 20.36
N TYR A 167 20.72 6.36 20.69
CA TYR A 167 21.26 7.44 21.53
C TYR A 167 21.00 7.21 23.01
N TYR A 168 19.84 6.63 23.35
CA TYR A 168 19.51 6.27 24.71
C TYR A 168 18.45 5.18 24.73
N SER A 169 18.61 4.22 25.65
CA SER A 169 17.66 3.15 25.94
C SER A 169 17.50 3.05 27.44
N ALA A 170 16.27 3.14 27.95
CA ALA A 170 16.01 3.07 29.38
C ALA A 170 16.28 1.66 29.94
N ASP A 171 16.99 1.60 31.07
CA ASP A 171 17.07 0.38 31.87
C ASP A 171 15.69 0.04 32.46
N PRO A 172 15.42 -1.24 32.79
CA PRO A 172 14.19 -1.62 33.48
C PRO A 172 13.90 -0.71 34.69
N ASN A 173 12.67 -0.20 34.77
CA ASN A 173 12.18 0.64 35.87
C ASN A 173 12.91 1.97 36.09
N GLN A 174 13.66 2.48 35.10
CA GLN A 174 14.47 3.70 35.25
C GLN A 174 13.67 5.02 35.23
N ARG A 175 12.43 5.03 34.74
CA ARG A 175 11.64 6.26 34.54
C ARG A 175 10.63 6.51 35.66
N ASP A 176 10.06 7.71 35.65
CA ASP A 176 9.10 8.13 36.69
C ASP A 176 7.84 7.24 36.69
N PRO A 177 7.24 7.01 37.88
CA PRO A 177 6.07 6.12 38.01
C PRO A 177 4.88 6.49 37.11
N CYS A 178 4.65 7.77 36.82
CA CYS A 178 3.53 8.22 35.96
C CYS A 178 3.63 7.74 34.51
N LEU A 179 4.82 7.32 34.06
CA LEU A 179 4.96 6.71 32.74
C LEU A 179 4.41 5.27 32.74
N TYR A 180 4.44 4.61 33.90
CA TYR A 180 4.19 3.18 34.02
C TYR A 180 2.75 2.85 34.44
N ASP A 181 1.98 3.82 34.95
CA ASP A 181 0.58 3.64 35.35
C ASP A 181 -0.43 4.07 34.29
N ASP A 182 0.03 4.69 33.19
CA ASP A 182 -0.74 4.95 31.98
C ASP A 182 -1.31 3.65 31.41
N GLU A 183 -2.64 3.61 31.26
CA GLU A 183 -3.35 2.51 30.62
C GLU A 183 -3.91 2.95 29.26
N VAL A 184 -3.39 2.35 28.19
CA VAL A 184 -3.78 2.64 26.81
C VAL A 184 -4.73 1.56 26.32
N THR A 185 -6.01 1.87 26.17
CA THR A 185 -7.01 0.93 25.66
C THR A 185 -7.28 1.20 24.18
N PHE A 186 -7.04 0.20 23.33
CA PHE A 186 -7.47 0.21 21.93
C PHE A 186 -8.75 -0.60 21.76
N THR A 187 -9.75 -0.01 21.13
CA THR A 187 -11.06 -0.62 20.89
C THR A 187 -11.34 -0.68 19.39
N LYS A 188 -11.79 -1.84 18.92
CA LYS A 188 -12.22 -2.06 17.54
C LYS A 188 -13.61 -1.47 17.33
N ASP A 189 -13.72 -0.57 16.35
CA ASP A 189 -14.97 0.06 15.93
C ASP A 189 -15.22 -0.24 14.45
N GLY A 190 -15.80 -1.40 14.17
CA GLY A 190 -15.96 -1.90 12.80
C GLY A 190 -14.61 -2.18 12.14
N SER A 191 -14.26 -1.41 11.11
CA SER A 191 -12.96 -1.44 10.42
C SER A 191 -11.95 -0.42 10.96
N SER A 192 -12.35 0.40 11.94
CA SER A 192 -11.50 1.41 12.59
C SER A 192 -11.06 0.97 13.99
N ILE A 193 -10.12 1.71 14.58
CA ILE A 193 -9.71 1.54 15.98
C ILE A 193 -9.79 2.90 16.66
N SER A 194 -10.37 2.94 17.86
CA SER A 194 -10.28 4.08 18.78
C SER A 194 -9.33 3.77 19.93
N MET A 195 -8.84 4.83 20.57
CA MET A 195 -7.92 4.76 21.71
C MET A 195 -8.40 5.66 22.84
N VAL A 196 -8.35 5.15 24.06
CA VAL A 196 -8.52 5.91 25.31
C VAL A 196 -7.26 5.73 26.15
N VAL A 197 -6.82 6.79 26.84
CA VAL A 197 -5.69 6.72 27.77
C VAL A 197 -6.18 7.12 29.15
N ASN A 198 -6.06 6.21 30.11
CA ASN A 198 -6.25 6.50 31.52
C ASN A 198 -4.88 6.71 32.16
N ASN A 199 -4.49 7.98 32.27
CA ASN A 199 -3.18 8.40 32.75
C ASN A 199 -3.14 8.75 34.25
N LYS A 200 -4.19 8.41 35.01
CA LYS A 200 -4.29 8.74 36.44
C LYS A 200 -4.08 10.24 36.75
N GLY A 201 -4.31 11.11 35.77
CA GLY A 201 -4.16 12.56 35.86
C GLY A 201 -2.83 13.12 35.36
N GLN A 202 -1.79 12.30 35.14
CA GLN A 202 -0.48 12.76 34.66
C GLN A 202 0.13 11.84 33.62
N SER A 203 0.83 12.38 32.63
CA SER A 203 1.67 11.57 31.75
C SER A 203 3.06 12.17 31.63
N PHE A 204 4.04 11.33 31.31
CA PHE A 204 5.42 11.77 31.13
C PHE A 204 5.60 12.48 29.80
N SER A 205 6.32 13.61 29.80
CA SER A 205 6.78 14.27 28.58
C SER A 205 8.25 14.65 28.66
N ILE A 206 8.95 14.57 27.52
CA ILE A 206 10.30 15.14 27.38
C ILE A 206 10.21 16.67 27.47
N GLY A 207 11.26 17.31 28.00
CA GLY A 207 11.33 18.76 28.19
C GLY A 207 11.00 19.54 26.91
N ALA A 208 11.51 19.05 25.76
CA ALA A 208 11.29 19.65 24.45
C ALA A 208 9.82 19.67 23.99
N ALA A 209 8.99 18.77 24.52
CA ALA A 209 7.58 18.64 24.15
C ALA A 209 6.61 19.17 25.21
N THR A 210 7.08 19.60 26.38
CA THR A 210 6.19 20.06 27.47
C THR A 210 5.24 21.17 27.00
N THR A 211 5.76 22.19 26.30
CA THR A 211 4.93 23.29 25.76
C THR A 211 3.95 22.82 24.68
N PHE A 212 4.31 21.80 23.89
CA PHE A 212 3.39 21.20 22.94
C PHE A 212 2.19 20.54 23.63
N TYR A 213 2.36 20.04 24.85
CA TYR A 213 1.28 19.50 25.68
C TYR A 213 0.66 20.51 26.64
N GLY A 214 0.98 21.81 26.51
CA GLY A 214 0.42 22.86 27.37
C GLY A 214 1.05 22.95 28.76
N ALA A 215 2.22 22.35 28.95
CA ALA A 215 3.01 22.40 30.17
C ALA A 215 4.32 23.17 29.99
N SER A 216 5.12 23.30 31.05
CA SER A 216 6.45 23.89 31.00
C SER A 216 7.35 23.21 32.02
N GLY A 217 8.56 22.83 31.60
CA GLY A 217 9.57 22.27 32.49
C GLY A 217 10.50 21.29 31.80
N PRO A 218 11.35 20.59 32.56
CA PRO A 218 12.23 19.56 32.04
C PRO A 218 11.46 18.28 31.69
N ASP A 219 12.18 17.20 31.37
CA ASP A 219 11.62 15.85 31.37
C ASP A 219 10.87 15.56 32.69
N GLY A 220 9.62 15.09 32.62
CA GLY A 220 8.86 14.76 33.82
C GLY A 220 7.37 14.51 33.60
N CYS A 221 6.65 14.33 34.71
CA CYS A 221 5.22 14.09 34.76
C CYS A 221 4.42 15.40 34.79
N TYR A 222 3.44 15.53 33.90
CA TYR A 222 2.60 16.73 33.81
C TYR A 222 1.12 16.37 33.82
N ASN A 223 0.31 17.25 34.42
CA ASN A 223 -1.13 17.09 34.44
C ASN A 223 -1.70 17.23 33.03
N LEU A 224 -2.34 16.18 32.54
CA LEU A 224 -2.91 16.12 31.20
C LEU A 224 -4.24 15.36 31.25
N ASP A 225 -5.25 15.85 30.52
CA ASP A 225 -6.49 15.10 30.33
C ASP A 225 -6.46 14.37 28.98
N LEU A 226 -6.41 13.04 29.04
CA LEU A 226 -6.38 12.15 27.89
C LEU A 226 -7.59 11.20 27.86
N SER A 227 -8.60 11.47 28.67
CA SER A 227 -9.76 10.59 28.89
C SER A 227 -10.69 10.48 27.68
N ALA A 228 -10.64 11.46 26.77
CA ALA A 228 -11.43 11.45 25.54
C ALA A 228 -10.99 10.34 24.58
N ALA A 229 -11.97 9.59 24.08
CA ALA A 229 -11.76 8.60 23.02
C ALA A 229 -11.31 9.28 21.73
N ARG A 230 -10.25 8.74 21.12
CA ARG A 230 -9.62 9.27 19.91
C ARG A 230 -9.65 8.22 18.82
N LYS A 231 -10.31 8.51 17.71
CA LYS A 231 -10.38 7.62 16.55
C LYS A 231 -9.06 7.69 15.76
N LEU A 232 -8.35 6.59 15.69
CA LEU A 232 -7.05 6.51 15.02
C LEU A 232 -7.23 6.45 13.49
N VAL A 233 -6.26 7.03 12.78
CA VAL A 233 -6.22 6.97 11.31
C VAL A 233 -5.00 6.17 10.90
N PHE A 234 -5.21 4.98 10.32
CA PHE A 234 -4.13 4.10 9.87
C PHE A 234 -3.75 4.37 8.42
N MET A 235 -2.47 4.20 8.11
CA MET A 235 -1.95 4.24 6.75
C MET A 235 -0.64 3.45 6.62
N ASN A 236 -0.15 3.32 5.38
CA ASN A 236 1.21 2.86 5.13
C ASN A 236 2.23 3.82 5.76
N ALA A 237 3.29 3.25 6.34
CA ALA A 237 4.41 4.01 6.88
C ALA A 237 5.17 4.75 5.77
N THR A 238 5.63 5.95 6.09
CA THR A 238 6.34 6.85 5.14
C THR A 238 7.80 7.10 5.52
N SER A 239 8.29 6.42 6.56
CA SER A 239 9.65 6.55 7.10
C SER A 239 10.75 5.96 6.21
N GLY A 240 10.39 5.19 5.18
CA GLY A 240 11.33 4.40 4.39
C GLY A 240 11.70 3.06 5.03
N SER A 241 10.92 2.59 6.00
CA SER A 241 11.13 1.33 6.69
C SER A 241 10.95 0.11 5.78
N THR A 242 11.49 -1.01 6.22
CA THR A 242 11.39 -2.30 5.52
C THR A 242 10.69 -3.32 6.42
N THR A 243 10.26 -4.43 5.84
CA THR A 243 9.65 -5.53 6.61
C THR A 243 10.63 -6.17 7.61
N ALA A 244 11.92 -5.87 7.54
CA ALA A 244 12.92 -6.34 8.49
C ALA A 244 12.91 -5.57 9.82
N ASN A 245 12.40 -4.32 9.82
CA ASN A 245 12.43 -3.44 10.99
C ASN A 245 11.07 -2.82 11.35
N SER A 246 10.04 -3.07 10.54
CA SER A 246 8.72 -2.49 10.73
C SER A 246 7.62 -3.36 10.13
N THR A 247 6.39 -3.24 10.64
CA THR A 247 5.19 -3.74 9.94
C THR A 247 4.84 -2.88 8.72
N ARG A 248 5.50 -1.73 8.56
CA ARG A 248 5.25 -0.68 7.57
C ARG A 248 3.85 -0.09 7.66
N ILE A 249 3.21 -0.20 8.83
CA ILE A 249 1.93 0.43 9.13
C ILE A 249 2.17 1.48 10.21
N GLN A 250 1.56 2.65 10.02
CA GLN A 250 1.53 3.71 11.01
C GLN A 250 0.10 4.15 11.27
N PHE A 251 -0.11 4.84 12.38
CA PHE A 251 -1.38 5.51 12.67
C PHE A 251 -1.17 6.90 13.24
N VAL A 252 -2.11 7.78 12.95
CA VAL A 252 -2.19 9.12 13.53
C VAL A 252 -3.13 9.08 14.72
N VAL A 253 -2.68 9.65 15.84
CA VAL A 253 -3.48 9.92 17.02
C VAL A 253 -3.99 11.37 16.94
N PRO A 254 -5.31 11.61 16.88
CA PRO A 254 -5.86 12.97 16.85
C PRO A 254 -5.45 13.85 18.04
N GLY A 255 -5.52 15.17 17.84
CA GLY A 255 -5.10 16.16 18.83
C GLY A 255 -3.57 16.18 18.98
N ASN A 256 -3.08 16.37 20.20
CA ASN A 256 -1.64 16.43 20.49
C ASN A 256 -1.01 15.02 20.53
N GLY A 257 -1.73 13.98 20.13
CA GLY A 257 -1.13 12.71 19.74
C GLY A 257 -0.63 11.80 20.86
N LEU A 258 -0.72 12.20 22.13
CA LEU A 258 -0.11 11.46 23.24
C LEU A 258 -0.70 10.06 23.45
N ILE A 259 0.13 9.02 23.37
CA ILE A 259 -0.25 7.65 23.77
C ILE A 259 0.10 7.40 25.24
N SER A 260 1.37 7.50 25.60
CA SER A 260 1.84 7.42 27.00
C SER A 260 3.08 8.28 27.23
N PHE A 261 4.14 8.07 26.43
CA PHE A 261 5.36 8.90 26.50
C PHE A 261 5.30 10.06 25.50
N GLY A 262 5.31 11.30 26.03
CA GLY A 262 5.05 12.52 25.27
C GLY A 262 6.29 13.15 24.67
N THR A 263 6.39 13.06 23.34
CA THR A 263 7.56 13.50 22.55
C THR A 263 7.23 14.60 21.54
N GLY A 264 5.96 15.02 21.46
CA GLY A 264 5.52 16.11 20.58
C GLY A 264 5.23 15.68 19.13
N GLY A 265 5.18 14.37 18.86
CA GLY A 265 4.67 13.81 17.61
C GLY A 265 3.30 13.16 17.79
N ASN A 266 2.56 13.00 16.70
CA ASN A 266 1.23 12.37 16.70
C ASN A 266 1.09 11.18 15.74
N THR A 267 2.14 10.85 14.99
CA THR A 267 2.15 9.75 14.03
C THR A 267 3.08 8.66 14.54
N TYR A 268 2.53 7.47 14.74
CA TYR A 268 3.23 6.33 15.32
C TYR A 268 3.31 5.20 14.31
N GLU A 269 4.53 4.80 13.97
CA GLU A 269 4.81 3.60 13.21
C GLU A 269 4.87 2.39 14.14
N ILE A 270 4.22 1.30 13.75
CA ILE A 270 4.27 0.02 14.45
C ILE A 270 5.51 -0.72 13.94
N LEU A 271 6.58 -0.74 14.73
CA LEU A 271 7.78 -1.49 14.35
C LEU A 271 7.55 -2.99 14.48
N ALA A 272 6.90 -3.39 15.57
CA ALA A 272 6.54 -4.78 15.84
C ALA A 272 5.29 -4.83 16.70
N ILE A 273 4.47 -5.87 16.49
CA ILE A 273 3.30 -6.15 17.30
C ILE A 273 3.06 -7.65 17.38
N THR A 274 2.74 -8.14 18.58
CA THR A 274 2.27 -9.50 18.83
C THR A 274 0.98 -9.44 19.65
N ALA A 275 0.44 -10.60 20.02
CA ALA A 275 -0.71 -10.65 20.92
C ALA A 275 -0.46 -9.99 22.29
N SER A 276 0.80 -9.91 22.74
CA SER A 276 1.19 -9.45 24.08
C SER A 276 2.17 -8.27 24.13
N THR A 277 2.79 -7.89 23.01
CA THR A 277 3.79 -6.80 22.95
C THR A 277 3.59 -5.87 21.77
N ILE A 278 3.93 -4.59 21.93
CA ILE A 278 4.01 -3.59 20.84
C ILE A 278 5.31 -2.82 20.97
N THR A 279 5.95 -2.51 19.84
CA THR A 279 6.99 -1.48 19.75
C THR A 279 6.52 -0.40 18.78
N LEU A 280 6.37 0.82 19.29
CA LEU A 280 6.01 1.99 18.52
C LEU A 280 7.22 2.90 18.33
N ARG A 281 7.24 3.58 17.19
CA ARG A 281 8.20 4.63 16.85
C ARG A 281 7.46 5.88 16.42
N ASN A 282 7.92 7.05 16.85
CA ASN A 282 7.44 8.32 16.31
C ASN A 282 8.59 9.31 16.15
N ILE A 283 8.40 10.33 15.30
CA ILE A 283 9.32 11.48 15.26
C ILE A 283 8.82 12.52 16.27
N GLY A 284 9.68 12.93 17.18
CA GLY A 284 9.38 13.95 18.19
C GLY A 284 9.45 15.36 17.60
N ILE A 285 9.01 16.35 18.38
CA ILE A 285 9.10 17.78 18.00
C ILE A 285 10.55 18.26 17.86
N ASP A 286 11.48 17.55 18.48
CA ASP A 286 12.93 17.75 18.38
C ASP A 286 13.55 17.12 17.12
N GLY A 287 12.74 16.45 16.28
CA GLY A 287 13.18 15.80 15.05
C GLY A 287 13.89 14.46 15.26
N LEU A 288 13.92 13.92 16.49
CA LEU A 288 14.50 12.62 16.80
C LEU A 288 13.47 11.50 16.69
N ALA A 289 13.94 10.26 16.47
CA ALA A 289 13.08 9.09 16.57
C ALA A 289 12.98 8.63 18.02
N TRP A 290 11.76 8.56 18.53
CA TRP A 290 11.44 8.10 19.86
C TRP A 290 10.72 6.76 19.82
N TYR A 291 11.00 5.92 20.81
CA TYR A 291 10.54 4.53 20.86
C TYR A 291 9.78 4.27 22.15
N GLN A 292 8.70 3.50 22.06
CA GLN A 292 7.88 3.09 23.19
C GLN A 292 7.52 1.62 23.05
N LYS A 293 7.78 0.81 24.09
CA LYS A 293 7.41 -0.60 24.13
C LYS A 293 6.28 -0.81 25.14
N PHE A 294 5.26 -1.53 24.72
CA PHE A 294 4.11 -1.86 25.53
C PHE A 294 4.00 -3.37 25.74
N THR A 295 3.41 -3.74 26.87
CA THR A 295 2.91 -5.07 27.17
C THR A 295 1.42 -4.98 27.47
N VAL A 296 0.70 -6.09 27.29
CA VAL A 296 -0.70 -6.18 27.75
C VAL A 296 -0.73 -6.00 29.27
N LYS A 297 -1.73 -5.26 29.74
CA LYS A 297 -2.00 -5.04 31.17
C LYS A 297 -2.41 -6.33 31.89
#